data_AF-A0A5Y4T2S0-F1
#
_entry.id   AF-A0A5Y4T2S0-F1
#
_cell.length_a   1.000
_cell.length_b   1.000
_cell.length_c   1.000
_cell.angle_alpha   90.00
_cell.angle_beta   90.00
_cell.angle_gamma   90.00
#
_symmetry.space_group_name_H-M   'P 1'
#
loop_
_entity.id
_entity.type
_entity.pdbx_description
1 polymer ?
#
loop_
_entity_poly.entity_id
_entity_poly.type
_entity_poly.pdbx_seq_one_letter_code
_entity_poly.pdbx_strand_id
1 'polypeptide(L)' 'MNEDQNRAVALLLAELWQGDTRDIPRPAAYDPPVLCAGCGRELRSDVLRQQPMANYCHWCRGAE' A
#
# COMPACT_ATOMS: atom_id res chain seq x y z
N MET A 1 5.54 21.23 21.92
CA MET A 1 6.20 19.98 22.34
C MET A 1 7.69 20.19 22.10
N ASN A 2 8.49 20.15 23.16
CA ASN A 2 9.83 20.77 23.19
C ASN A 2 10.84 19.90 22.41
N GLU A 3 11.69 20.51 21.59
CA GLU A 3 12.69 19.81 20.75
C GLU A 3 13.58 18.85 21.58
N ASP A 4 13.84 19.23 22.83
CA ASP A 4 14.59 18.45 23.81
C ASP A 4 13.90 17.11 24.17
N GLN A 5 12.57 17.11 24.29
CA GLN A 5 11.80 15.89 24.54
C GLN A 5 11.83 14.96 23.33
N ASN A 6 11.75 15.49 22.11
CA ASN A 6 11.84 14.69 20.89
C ASN A 6 13.22 14.03 20.78
N ARG A 7 14.28 14.74 21.18
CA ARG A 7 15.64 14.20 21.18
C ARG A 7 15.82 13.12 22.24
N ALA A 8 15.30 13.31 23.44
CA ALA A 8 15.33 12.29 24.50
C ALA A 8 14.55 11.03 24.12
N VAL A 9 13.37 11.18 23.51
CA VAL A 9 12.55 10.06 23.02
C VAL A 9 13.25 9.30 21.90
N ALA A 10 13.89 10.00 20.96
CA ALA A 10 14.63 9.36 19.87
C ALA A 10 15.84 8.54 20.37
N LEU A 11 16.57 9.05 21.37
CA LEU A 11 17.70 8.34 21.98
C LEU A 11 17.21 7.10 22.76
N LEU A 12 16.14 7.24 23.54
CA LEU A 12 15.55 6.11 24.26
C LEU A 12 15.02 5.02 23.30
N LEU A 13 14.38 5.43 22.21
CA LEU A 13 13.93 4.51 21.16
C LEU A 13 15.10 3.76 20.53
N ALA A 14 16.23 4.43 20.28
CA ALA A 14 17.43 3.82 19.74
C ALA A 14 18.11 2.85 20.72
N GLU A 15 18.14 3.17 22.02
CA GLU A 15 18.68 2.28 23.07
C GLU A 15 17.82 1.03 23.29
N LEU A 16 16.48 1.17 23.20
CA LEU A 16 15.54 0.06 23.33
C LEU A 16 15.43 -0.77 22.04
N TRP A 17 15.97 -0.29 20.93
CA TRP A 17 15.94 -0.97 19.65
C TRP A 17 17.06 -2.03 19.58
N GLN A 18 16.70 -3.29 19.86
CA GLN A 18 17.61 -4.45 19.77
C GLN A 18 17.48 -5.24 18.44
N GLY A 19 16.67 -4.78 17.49
CA GLY A 19 16.45 -5.46 16.21
C GLY A 19 17.49 -5.09 15.15
N ASP A 20 17.86 -6.03 14.29
CA ASP A 20 18.60 -5.72 13.06
C ASP A 20 17.58 -5.21 12.02
N THR A 21 17.72 -3.96 11.54
CA THR A 21 16.83 -3.38 10.51
C THR A 21 16.90 -4.15 9.19
N ARG A 22 17.90 -5.01 9.00
CA ARG A 22 18.10 -5.83 7.79
C ARG A 22 17.02 -6.90 7.62
N ASP A 23 16.35 -7.28 8.71
CA ASP A 23 15.31 -8.33 8.71
C ASP A 23 13.90 -7.77 8.96
N ILE A 24 13.72 -6.45 8.94
CA ILE A 24 12.35 -5.92 8.78
C ILE A 24 11.95 -6.29 7.35
N PRO A 25 10.99 -7.21 7.13
CA PRO A 25 10.44 -7.38 5.81
C PRO A 25 9.91 -6.01 5.42
N ARG A 26 10.56 -5.36 4.44
CA ARG A 26 10.02 -4.17 3.81
C ARG A 26 8.59 -4.56 3.46
N PRO A 27 7.56 -3.93 4.06
CA PRO A 27 6.20 -4.35 3.82
C PRO A 27 6.07 -4.37 2.30
N ALA A 28 5.86 -5.54 1.71
CA ALA A 28 5.50 -5.61 0.30
C ALA A 28 4.36 -4.62 0.20
N ALA A 29 4.59 -3.51 -0.52
CA ALA A 29 3.68 -2.38 -0.50
C ALA A 29 2.29 -2.96 -0.74
N TYR A 30 1.43 -2.90 0.28
CA TYR A 30 0.12 -3.54 0.19
C TYR A 30 -0.59 -2.83 -0.95
N ASP A 31 -0.73 -3.53 -2.07
CA ASP A 31 -1.40 -3.02 -3.26
C ASP A 31 -2.83 -3.56 -3.21
N PRO A 32 -3.82 -2.76 -2.76
CA PRO A 32 -5.18 -3.24 -2.63
C PRO A 32 -5.73 -3.67 -3.99
N PRO A 33 -6.56 -4.73 -4.04
CA PRO A 33 -7.14 -5.17 -5.31
C PRO A 33 -8.00 -4.04 -5.90
N VAL A 34 -7.73 -3.69 -7.16
CA VAL A 34 -8.55 -2.69 -7.88
C VAL A 34 -9.87 -3.35 -8.26
N LEU A 35 -10.99 -2.72 -7.89
CA LEU A 35 -12.33 -3.26 -8.11
C LEU A 35 -13.04 -2.54 -9.27
N CYS A 36 -13.85 -3.28 -10.02
CA CYS A 36 -14.72 -2.74 -11.06
C CYS A 36 -15.82 -1.88 -10.44
N ALA A 37 -15.94 -0.62 -10.89
CA ALA A 37 -16.95 0.33 -10.41
C ALA A 37 -18.40 -0.16 -10.63
N GLY A 38 -18.66 -0.89 -11.72
CA GLY A 38 -20.01 -1.37 -12.04
C GLY A 38 -20.48 -2.63 -11.29
N CYS A 39 -19.58 -3.52 -10.87
CA CYS A 39 -19.97 -4.84 -10.33
C CYS A 39 -19.19 -5.29 -9.08
N GLY A 40 -18.23 -4.50 -8.62
CA GLY A 40 -17.42 -4.79 -7.42
C GLY A 40 -16.44 -5.96 -7.56
N ARG A 41 -16.32 -6.58 -8.74
CA ARG A 41 -15.36 -7.65 -8.98
C ARG A 41 -13.95 -7.11 -9.17
N GLU A 42 -12.96 -7.89 -8.74
CA GLU A 42 -11.55 -7.56 -8.95
C GLU A 42 -11.23 -7.42 -10.44
N LEU A 43 -10.56 -6.32 -10.80
CA LEU A 43 -9.95 -6.12 -12.09
C LEU A 43 -8.66 -6.92 -12.14
N ARG A 44 -8.58 -7.86 -13.08
CA ARG A 44 -7.40 -8.70 -13.26
C ARG A 44 -6.18 -7.83 -13.52
N SER A 45 -5.06 -8.18 -12.89
CA SER A 45 -3.80 -7.46 -13.02
C SER A 45 -3.32 -7.36 -14.47
N ASP A 46 -3.64 -8.36 -15.31
CA ASP A 46 -3.37 -8.40 -16.75
C ASP A 46 -4.11 -7.30 -17.53
N VAL A 47 -5.32 -6.92 -17.09
CA VAL A 47 -6.08 -5.78 -17.65
C VAL A 47 -5.46 -4.47 -17.19
N LEU A 48 -5.12 -4.36 -15.90
CA LEU A 48 -4.48 -3.16 -15.35
C LEU A 48 -3.08 -2.92 -15.94
N ARG A 49 -2.34 -3.98 -16.30
CA ARG A 49 -1.07 -3.85 -17.02
C ARG A 49 -1.24 -3.25 -18.42
N GLN A 50 -2.33 -3.58 -19.11
CA GLN A 50 -2.61 -3.04 -20.44
C GLN A 50 -3.28 -1.66 -20.38
N GLN A 51 -4.12 -1.44 -19.37
CA GLN A 51 -4.86 -0.20 -19.14
C GLN A 51 -4.84 0.13 -17.63
N PRO A 52 -3.82 0.85 -17.15
CA PRO A 52 -3.64 1.15 -15.72
C PRO A 52 -4.78 1.97 -15.10
N MET A 53 -5.54 2.69 -15.94
CA MET A 53 -6.68 3.51 -15.53
C MET A 53 -8.04 2.84 -15.79
N ALA A 54 -8.06 1.52 -16.03
CA ALA A 54 -9.31 0.80 -16.20
C ALA A 54 -10.12 0.79 -14.89
N ASN A 55 -11.35 1.30 -14.96
CA ASN A 55 -12.29 1.30 -13.82
C ASN A 55 -13.43 0.28 -13.99
N TYR A 56 -13.55 -0.32 -15.18
CA TYR A 56 -14.61 -1.26 -15.52
C TYR A 56 -14.03 -2.57 -16.04
N CYS A 57 -14.65 -3.70 -15.66
CA CYS A 57 -14.32 -5.00 -16.22
C CYS A 57 -14.88 -5.13 -17.64
N HIS A 58 -14.39 -6.11 -18.40
CA HIS A 58 -14.84 -6.34 -19.78
C HIS A 58 -16.35 -6.60 -19.91
N TRP A 59 -17.00 -7.10 -18.87
CA TRP A 59 -18.46 -7.28 -18.83
C TRP A 59 -19.22 -5.96 -18.65
N CYS A 60 -18.70 -5.03 -17.84
CA CYS A 60 -19.36 -3.75 -17.56
C CYS A 60 -19.01 -2.65 -18.57
N ARG A 61 -17.85 -2.74 -19.24
CA ARG A 61 -17.38 -1.75 -20.22
C ARG A 61 -18.32 -1.60 -21.43
N GLY A 62 -19.15 -2.60 -21.72
CA GLY A 62 -20.13 -2.57 -22.82
C GLY A 62 -21.56 -2.25 -22.42
N ALA A 63 -21.79 -1.82 -21.17
CA ALA A 63 -23.12 -1.47 -20.66
C ALA A 63 -23.40 0.04 -20.66
N GLU A 64 -22.53 0.83 -21.31
CA GLU A 64 -22.72 2.27 -21.56
C GLU A 64 -23.52 2.53 -22.85
#